data_AF-A0A842NKV2-F1
#
_entry.id   AF-A0A842NKV2-F1
#
_cell.length_a   1.000
_cell.length_b   1.000
_cell.length_c   1.000
_cell.angle_alpha   90.00
_cell.angle_beta   90.00
_cell.angle_gamma   90.00
#
_symmetry.space_group_name_H-M   'P 1'
#
loop_
_entity.id
_entity.type
_entity.pdbx_description
1 polymer ?
#
loop_
_entity_poly.entity_id
_entity_poly.type
_entity_poly.pdbx_seq_one_letter_code
_entity_poly.pdbx_strand_id
1 'polypeptide(L)' 'MVENSQIESSFAEIRKRNGDTTKFDQDKITNAIYKALLATS' A
#
# COMPACT_ATOMS: atom_id res chain seq x y z
N MET A 1 1.98 -5.21 -22.94
CA MET A 1 2.25 -4.48 -21.69
C MET A 1 0.89 -4.18 -21.11
N VAL A 2 0.47 -4.87 -20.05
CA VAL A 2 -0.87 -4.68 -19.48
C VAL A 2 -0.86 -3.29 -18.85
N GLU A 3 -1.61 -2.36 -19.44
CA GLU A 3 -1.86 -1.07 -18.81
C GLU A 3 -2.65 -1.31 -17.52
N ASN A 4 -2.00 -1.12 -16.38
CA ASN A 4 -2.64 -1.07 -15.06
C ASN A 4 -3.51 0.20 -14.89
N SER A 5 -3.99 0.83 -15.97
CA SER A 5 -4.48 2.22 -15.95
C SER A 5 -5.88 2.41 -15.33
N GLN A 6 -6.62 1.33 -15.07
CA GLN A 6 -7.97 1.41 -14.48
C GLN A 6 -8.06 0.97 -13.02
N ILE A 7 -7.04 0.26 -12.50
CA ILE A 7 -6.94 -0.12 -11.08
C ILE A 7 -6.04 0.87 -10.32
N GLU A 8 -5.84 2.08 -10.85
CA GLU A 8 -5.53 3.25 -10.01
C GLU A 8 -6.82 3.87 -9.47
N SER A 9 -7.79 3.01 -9.12
CA SER A 9 -8.95 3.35 -8.31
C SER A 9 -8.42 3.74 -6.94
N SER A 10 -8.18 5.04 -6.78
CA SER A 10 -7.47 5.65 -5.68
C SER A 10 -8.18 5.33 -4.37
N PHE A 11 -7.62 4.42 -3.57
CA PHE A 11 -8.09 4.25 -2.20
C PHE A 11 -7.91 5.61 -1.51
N ALA A 12 -9.01 6.25 -1.11
CA ALA A 12 -8.92 7.52 -0.39
C ALA A 12 -8.48 7.28 1.06
N GLU A 13 -9.00 6.21 1.67
CA GLU A 13 -8.84 5.93 3.09
C GLU A 13 -8.70 4.43 3.37
N ILE A 14 -8.09 4.13 4.52
CA ILE A 14 -7.82 2.79 5.03
C ILE A 14 -8.23 2.73 6.50
N ARG A 15 -8.99 1.69 6.87
CA ARG A 15 -9.27 1.36 8.27
C ARG A 15 -8.07 0.63 8.89
N LYS A 16 -7.62 1.13 10.04
CA LYS A 16 -6.50 0.60 10.84
C LYS A 16 -6.99 -0.49 11.80
N ARG A 17 -6.04 -1.24 12.37
CA ARG A 17 -6.32 -2.36 13.28
C ARG A 17 -7.04 -1.95 14.57
N ASN A 18 -6.87 -0.70 15.00
CA ASN A 18 -7.55 -0.14 16.15
C ASN A 18 -8.96 0.41 15.82
N GLY A 19 -9.41 0.30 14.57
CA GLY A 19 -10.72 0.78 14.11
C GLY A 19 -10.69 2.17 13.47
N ASP A 20 -9.61 2.94 13.63
CA ASP A 20 -9.50 4.29 13.07
C ASP A 20 -9.43 4.28 11.54
N THR A 21 -9.89 5.34 10.90
CA THR A 21 -9.74 5.53 9.45
C THR A 21 -8.68 6.61 9.18
N THR A 22 -7.76 6.33 8.26
CA THR A 22 -6.71 7.28 7.85
C THR A 22 -6.61 7.34 6.33
N LYS A 23 -6.09 8.44 5.77
CA LYS A 23 -5.79 8.50 4.33
C LYS A 23 -4.90 7.34 3.88
N PHE A 24 -5.17 6.85 2.67
CA PHE A 24 -4.29 5.88 2.03
C PHE A 24 -2.90 6.48 1.84
N ASP A 25 -1.89 5.65 2.06
CA ASP A 25 -0.48 6.02 2.00
C ASP A 25 0.26 4.87 1.33
N GLN A 26 0.59 5.05 0.05
CA GLN A 26 1.24 4.04 -0.78
C GLN A 26 2.65 3.70 -0.26
N ASP A 27 3.35 4.67 0.33
CA ASP A 27 4.72 4.46 0.83
C ASP A 27 4.76 3.42 1.95
N LYS A 28 3.69 3.31 2.75
CA LYS A 28 3.59 2.26 3.77
C LYS A 28 3.60 0.86 3.17
N ILE A 29 3.04 0.66 1.98
CA ILE A 29 3.04 -0.63 1.29
C ILE A 29 4.42 -0.90 0.69
N THR A 30 4.95 0.07 -0.06
CA THR A 30 6.27 -0.01 -0.71
C THR A 30 7.37 -0.31 0.32
N ASN A 31 7.39 0.39 1.46
CA ASN A 31 8.38 0.19 2.51
C ASN A 31 8.28 -1.17 3.19
N ALA A 32 7.07 -1.71 3.35
CA ALA A 32 6.88 -3.03 3.94
C ALA A 32 7.45 -4.14 3.03
N ILE A 33 7.20 -4.03 1.72
CA ILE A 33 7.76 -4.94 0.71
C ILE A 33 9.29 -4.87 0.72
N TYR A 34 9.85 -3.65 0.69
CA TYR A 34 11.30 -3.46 0.71
C TYR A 34 11.95 -4.09 1.95
N LYS A 35 11.38 -3.90 3.14
CA LYS A 35 11.88 -4.52 4.37
C LYS A 35 11.83 -6.04 4.34
N ALA A 36 10.78 -6.63 3.76
CA ALA A 36 10.67 -8.08 3.62
C ALA A 36 11.77 -8.62 2.69
N LEU A 37 12.03 -7.95 1.57
CA LEU A 37 13.09 -8.34 0.65
C LEU A 37 14.47 -8.28 1.32
N LEU A 38 14.79 -7.19 2.03
CA LEU A 38 16.06 -7.05 2.76
C LEU A 38 16.26 -8.14 3.82
N ALA A 39 15.19 -8.61 4.46
CA ALA A 39 15.30 -9.65 5.49
C ALA A 39 15.58 -11.05 4.92
N THR A 40 15.46 -11.23 3.60
CA THR A 40 15.69 -12.51 2.91
C THR A 40 17.05 -12.62 2.21
N SER A 41 17.82 -11.53 2.20
CA SER A 41 19.15 -11.44 1.58
C SER A 41 20.29 -11.59 2.57
#